data_AF-A0A7X0JQD3-F1
#
_entry.id   AF-A0A7X0JQD3-F1
#
_cell.length_a   1.000
_cell.length_b   1.000
_cell.length_c   1.000
_cell.angle_alpha   90.00
_cell.angle_beta   90.00
_cell.angle_gamma   90.00
#
_symmetry.space_group_name_H-M   'P 1'
#
loop_
_entity.id
_entity.type
_entity.pdbx_description
1 polymer ?
#
loop_
_entity_poly.entity_id
_entity_poly.type
_entity_poly.pdbx_seq_one_letter_code
_entity_poly.pdbx_strand_id
1 'polypeptide(L)' 'MTTESRREIFEAVRNRAHALGLQFEDDPTYLNAVEEWIVGSITAESLRNHYQELLVGREKERRLAYFVKHCLQEV' A
#
# COMPACT_ATOMS: atom_id res chain seq x y z
N MET A 1 6.37 -12.89 17.62
CA MET A 1 5.06 -12.22 17.48
C MET A 1 4.13 -13.20 16.77
N THR A 2 2.93 -13.42 17.28
CA THR A 2 1.98 -14.37 16.69
C THR A 2 1.16 -13.70 15.59
N THR A 3 0.44 -14.50 14.81
CA THR A 3 -0.51 -14.05 13.79
C THR A 3 -1.57 -13.14 14.39
N GLU A 4 -2.12 -13.49 15.55
CA GLU A 4 -3.13 -12.71 16.27
C GLU A 4 -2.59 -11.34 16.65
N SER A 5 -1.38 -11.28 17.24
CA SER A 5 -0.77 -10.00 17.61
C SER A 5 -0.52 -9.10 16.38
N ARG A 6 -0.10 -9.67 15.24
CA ARG A 6 0.06 -8.89 14.00
C ARG A 6 -1.26 -8.35 13.48
N ARG A 7 -2.32 -9.16 13.53
CA ARG A 7 -3.67 -8.76 13.13
C ARG A 7 -4.19 -7.63 14.01
N GLU A 8 -4.02 -7.74 15.34
CA GLU A 8 -4.39 -6.67 16.27
C GLU A 8 -3.66 -5.36 15.99
N ILE A 9 -2.36 -5.42 15.68
CA ILE A 9 -1.58 -4.23 15.30
C ILE A 9 -2.15 -3.58 14.03
N PHE A 10 -2.41 -4.37 12.99
CA PHE A 10 -2.96 -3.85 11.74
C PHE A 10 -4.33 -3.19 11.96
N GLU A 11 -5.22 -3.88 12.67
CA GLU A 11 -6.56 -3.38 13.00
C GLU A 11 -6.52 -2.09 13.82
N ALA A 12 -5.62 -2.01 14.82
CA ALA A 12 -5.46 -0.80 15.62
C ALA A 12 -5.00 0.40 14.78
N VAL A 13 -4.06 0.19 13.85
CA VAL A 13 -3.57 1.23 12.95
C VAL A 13 -4.68 1.69 11.99
N ARG A 14 -5.40 0.74 11.37
CA ARG A 14 -6.52 1.03 10.48
C ARG A 14 -7.65 1.80 11.17
N ASN A 15 -8.08 1.32 12.34
CA ASN A 15 -9.15 1.95 13.12
C ASN A 15 -8.76 3.36 13.57
N ARG A 16 -7.49 3.59 13.92
CA ARG A 16 -6.99 4.93 14.25
C ARG A 16 -7.07 5.88 13.06
N ALA A 17 -6.70 5.43 11.86
CA ALA A 17 -6.81 6.25 10.66
C ALA A 17 -8.27 6.61 10.36
N HIS A 18 -9.18 5.64 10.44
CA HIS A 18 -10.61 5.89 10.25
C HIS A 18 -11.19 6.85 11.30
N ALA A 19 -10.80 6.71 12.57
CA ALA A 19 -11.23 7.62 13.64
C ALA A 19 -10.77 9.07 13.41
N LEU A 20 -9.67 9.26 12.68
CA LEU A 20 -9.15 10.57 12.28
C LEU A 20 -9.74 11.08 10.95
N GLY A 21 -10.67 10.33 10.33
CA GLY A 21 -11.23 10.65 9.02
C GLY A 21 -10.23 10.55 7.87
N LEU A 22 -9.09 9.88 8.09
CA LEU A 22 -8.09 9.66 7.05
C LEU A 22 -8.49 8.47 6.18
N GLN A 23 -8.29 8.58 4.87
CA GLN A 23 -8.31 7.41 4.02
C GLN A 23 -7.12 6.52 4.37
N PHE A 24 -7.41 5.24 4.56
CA PHE A 24 -6.40 4.20 4.74
C PHE A 24 -6.16 3.51 3.40
N GLU A 25 -4.94 3.01 3.19
CA GLU A 25 -4.60 2.30 1.95
C GLU A 25 -5.47 1.04 1.80
N ASP A 26 -6.19 0.95 0.69
CA ASP A 26 -7.16 -0.10 0.37
C ASP A 26 -6.79 -0.90 -0.90
N ASP A 27 -5.61 -0.65 -1.47
CA ASP A 27 -5.14 -1.36 -2.65
C ASP A 27 -4.96 -2.87 -2.39
N PRO A 28 -5.50 -3.73 -3.27
CA PRO A 28 -5.42 -5.17 -3.12
C PRO A 28 -4.00 -5.72 -2.99
N THR A 29 -3.02 -5.12 -3.67
CA THR A 29 -1.60 -5.51 -3.63
C THR A 29 -1.02 -5.23 -2.25
N TYR A 30 -1.31 -4.06 -1.69
CA TYR A 30 -0.89 -3.72 -0.33
C TYR A 30 -1.56 -4.63 0.69
N LEU A 31 -2.87 -4.83 0.60
CA LEU A 31 -3.62 -5.68 1.54
C LEU A 31 -3.16 -7.14 1.49
N ASN A 32 -2.80 -7.66 0.32
CA ASN A 32 -2.22 -9.01 0.21
C ASN A 32 -0.87 -9.11 0.94
N ALA A 33 0.02 -8.12 0.76
CA ALA A 33 1.30 -8.09 1.48
C ALA A 33 1.11 -7.97 3.00
N VAL A 34 0.08 -7.25 3.46
CA VAL A 34 -0.28 -7.20 4.89
C VAL A 34 -0.68 -8.58 5.40
N GLU A 35 -1.52 -9.31 4.68
CA GLU A 35 -1.93 -10.67 5.10
C GLU A 35 -0.75 -11.64 5.11
N GLU A 36 0.15 -11.57 4.12
CA GLU A 36 1.43 -12.30 4.12
C GLU A 36 2.27 -12.00 5.37
N TRP A 37 2.34 -10.72 5.78
CA TRP A 37 3.03 -10.36 7.02
C TRP A 37 2.32 -10.92 8.24
N ILE A 38 0.99 -10.81 8.30
CA ILE A 38 0.15 -11.32 9.41
C ILE A 38 0.39 -12.81 9.61
N VAL A 39 0.28 -13.62 8.55
CA VAL A 39 0.53 -15.08 8.63
C VAL A 39 2.01 -15.42 8.81
N GLY A 40 2.90 -14.46 8.62
CA GLY A 40 4.34 -14.58 8.86
C GLY A 40 5.14 -15.16 7.72
N SER A 41 4.61 -15.16 6.50
CA SER A 41 5.36 -15.52 5.30
C SER A 41 6.39 -14.44 4.91
N ILE A 42 6.14 -13.17 5.29
CA ILE A 42 7.09 -12.07 5.08
C ILE A 42 7.39 -11.31 6.37
N THR A 43 8.51 -10.58 6.35
CA THR A 43 8.92 -9.71 7.46
C THR A 43 8.23 -8.34 7.37
N ALA A 44 8.27 -7.56 8.45
CA ALA A 44 7.78 -6.17 8.41
C ALA A 44 8.62 -5.29 7.47
N GLU A 45 9.91 -5.59 7.29
CA GLU A 45 10.78 -4.92 6.33
C GLU A 45 10.35 -5.24 4.90
N SER A 46 10.05 -6.51 4.61
CA SER A 46 9.51 -6.93 3.32
C SER A 46 8.17 -6.25 3.01
N LEU A 47 7.26 -6.15 3.99
CA LEU A 47 6.01 -5.40 3.85
C LEU A 47 6.26 -3.92 3.50
N ARG A 48 7.20 -3.26 4.19
CA ARG A 48 7.59 -1.88 3.86
C ARG A 48 8.11 -1.78 2.42
N ASN A 49 8.97 -2.70 2.00
CA ASN A 49 9.55 -2.68 0.65
C ASN A 49 8.48 -2.88 -0.43
N HIS A 50 7.57 -3.85 -0.25
CA HIS A 50 6.43 -4.06 -1.16
C HIS A 50 5.58 -2.78 -1.30
N TYR A 51 5.31 -2.10 -0.18
CA TYR A 51 4.55 -0.85 -0.23
C TYR A 51 5.32 0.28 -0.93
N GLN A 52 6.63 0.40 -0.72
CA GLN A 52 7.47 1.37 -1.43
C GLN A 52 7.49 1.13 -2.95
N GLU A 53 7.60 -0.13 -3.37
CA GLU A 53 7.57 -0.51 -4.78
C GLU A 53 6.22 -0.17 -5.43
N LEU A 54 5.12 -0.44 -4.75
CA LEU A 54 3.77 -0.05 -5.18
C LEU A 54 3.66 1.47 -5.41
N LEU A 55 4.15 2.27 -4.46
CA LEU A 55 4.14 3.73 -4.59
C LEU A 55 4.99 4.22 -5.77
N VAL A 56 6.16 3.61 -5.99
CA VAL A 56 7.02 3.91 -7.14
C VAL A 56 6.33 3.55 -8.46
N GLY A 57 5.63 2.41 -8.51
CA GLY A 57 4.84 1.99 -9.67
C GLY A 57 3.75 2.99 -10.01
N ARG A 58 2.92 3.36 -9.03
CA ARG A 58 1.86 4.35 -9.18
C ARG A 58 2.37 5.70 -9.67
N GLU A 59 3.51 6.16 -9.15
CA GLU A 59 4.10 7.42 -9.58
C GLU A 59 4.58 7.37 -11.04
N LYS A 60 5.16 6.25 -11.48
CA LYS A 60 5.53 6.04 -12.89
C LYS A 60 4.30 6.08 -13.79
N GLU A 61 3.22 5.40 -13.41
CA GLU A 61 1.96 5.40 -14.16
C GLU A 61 1.35 6.79 -14.26
N ARG A 62 1.33 7.55 -13.16
CA ARG A 62 0.83 8.93 -13.14
C ARG A 62 1.63 9.83 -14.08
N ARG A 63 2.96 9.73 -14.09
CA ARG A 63 3.83 10.49 -14.99
C ARG A 63 3.60 10.13 -16.44
N LEU A 64 3.45 8.84 -16.74
CA LEU A 64 3.17 8.37 -18.10
C LEU A 64 1.81 8.87 -18.58
N ALA A 65 0.77 8.75 -17.75
CA ALA A 65 -0.56 9.23 -18.06
C ALA A 65 -0.58 10.75 -18.31
N TYR A 66 0.15 11.53 -17.49
CA TYR A 66 0.35 12.96 -17.71
C TYR A 66 1.02 13.24 -19.06
N PHE A 67 2.13 12.56 -19.35
CA PHE A 67 2.86 12.74 -20.61
C PHE A 67 2.00 12.41 -21.84
N VAL A 68 1.28 11.29 -21.82
CA VAL A 68 0.39 10.90 -22.92
C VAL A 68 -0.71 11.96 -23.13
N LYS A 69 -1.33 12.41 -22.05
CA LYS A 69 -2.43 13.39 -22.12
C LYS A 69 -1.95 14.76 -22.62
N HIS A 70 -0.79 15.23 -22.19
CA HIS A 70 -0.39 16.63 -22.38
C HIS A 70 0.71 16.83 -23.42
N CYS A 71 1.49 15.81 -23.75
CA CYS A 71 2.63 15.94 -24.67
C CYS A 71 2.41 15.20 -25.99
N LEU A 72 1.57 14.17 -26.03
CA LEU A 72 1.29 13.41 -27.27
C LEU A 72 -0.02 13.82 -27.97
N GLN A 73 -0.94 14.53 -27.29
CA GLN A 73 -2.18 15.03 -27.90
C GLN A 73 -2.02 16.39 -28.62
N GLU A 74 -0.85 17.03 -28.53
CA GLU A 74 -0.55 18.30 -29.22
C GLU A 74 0.21 18.12 -30.56
N VAL A 75 0.27 16.89 -31.10
CA VAL A 75 0.95 16.56 -32.38
C VAL A 75 -0.05 16.09 -33.43
#